data_AF-A0A2G5L6G1-F1
#
_entry.id   AF-A0A2G5L6G1-F1
#
_cell.length_a   1.000
_cell.length_b   1.000
_cell.length_c   1.000
_cell.angle_alpha   90.00
_cell.angle_beta   90.00
_cell.angle_gamma   90.00
#
_symmetry.space_group_name_H-M   'P 1'
#
loop_
_entity.id
_entity.type
_entity.pdbx_description
1 polymer ?
#
loop_
_entity_poly.entity_id
_entity_poly.type
_entity_poly.pdbx_seq_one_letter_code
_entity_poly.pdbx_strand_id
1 'polypeptide(L)'
;MNDSVSIKESIRQLPSDPGVYKYYNQKDTLIYVGKAKNLKKRVSSYFNKQTGLSLKTRKLVQDIHRIEFVVVNSEFDALLLENNLIKENQPRFNILLKDDKTFPYVCISKDRFPKVYSTRRLDKTEGEHFGPYTNVKALNSVLELIQKLYKIRTCNYSLTEENIQSGKFKVCLEYHIANCLGPCEGLQSEADYMDEISQVRHILKGNLKSVKDVFAEEMNLAAQALKFEDALIYKNKIDLLDKFQNKTVIVSTSLRNIDIITLTSADQKAYLNYMRVDQGMINISHSIEIKKKLDEPEAEILQLVCIQMREQFESKSRVILSNIAFESWTEEIEIVVPKIGDKKTLVNLSYKNALAQKKNAINKAEAALDKGNRVVKQLQTDLKLKELPNHIECFDNSNIQGTNPVASMVCFKKGKPSKKDYRHFKIKTIVGPDDFGSMNEIVTRRYKRLQEEKLPYPQLIIVDGGKGQLSAACEALKSLGLYHQIPIIGIAKRLEEIYYPEDSIPVHISKKSESLKLIQQLRDEAHRFAITFHRDLRSKGQTESELDSIRGIGKKTRTILLQEYKSFKKISKASEEELAGLIGPAKAKVVLAYIHNNM
;
A
#
# COMPACT_ATOMS: atom_id res chain seq x y z
N MET A 1 -6.34 -20.14 -1.34
CA MET A 1 -4.88 -20.31 -1.13
C MET A 1 -4.00 -19.31 -1.92
N ASN A 2 -4.56 -18.28 -2.59
CA ASN A 2 -3.78 -17.29 -3.35
C ASN A 2 -3.34 -16.04 -2.54
N ASP A 3 -3.83 -15.85 -1.31
CA ASP A 3 -3.57 -14.61 -0.55
C ASP A 3 -2.21 -14.58 0.17
N SER A 4 -1.63 -15.74 0.48
CA SER A 4 -0.37 -15.82 1.25
C SER A 4 0.87 -15.35 0.46
N VAL A 5 0.80 -15.41 -0.87
CA VAL A 5 1.87 -14.94 -1.78
C VAL A 5 1.90 -13.40 -1.83
N SER A 6 0.73 -12.74 -1.77
CA SER A 6 0.58 -11.28 -1.79
C SER A 6 1.14 -10.60 -0.53
N ILE A 7 0.93 -11.21 0.65
CA ILE A 7 1.37 -10.66 1.93
C ILE A 7 2.89 -10.73 2.07
N LYS A 8 3.52 -11.85 1.69
CA LYS A 8 4.99 -12.00 1.75
C LYS A 8 5.74 -10.99 0.90
N GLU A 9 5.20 -10.65 -0.27
CA GLU A 9 5.76 -9.61 -1.15
C GLU A 9 5.61 -8.22 -0.53
N SER A 10 4.43 -7.92 0.03
CA SER A 10 4.16 -6.66 0.74
C SER A 10 5.13 -6.43 1.91
N ILE A 11 5.51 -7.48 2.64
CA ILE A 11 6.45 -7.40 3.76
C ILE A 11 7.87 -7.01 3.31
N ARG A 12 8.33 -7.52 2.16
CA ARG A 12 9.69 -7.22 1.66
C ARG A 12 9.88 -5.76 1.29
N GLN A 13 8.79 -5.07 0.97
CA GLN A 13 8.76 -3.69 0.50
C GLN A 13 8.59 -2.67 1.64
N LEU A 14 8.35 -3.14 2.87
CA LEU A 14 8.24 -2.27 4.04
C LEU A 14 9.54 -1.50 4.30
N PRO A 15 9.45 -0.26 4.81
CA PRO A 15 10.62 0.55 5.16
C PRO A 15 11.39 -0.04 6.34
N SER A 16 12.66 0.35 6.46
CA SER A 16 13.53 -0.02 7.59
C SER A 16 13.47 0.99 8.74
N ASP A 17 12.71 2.07 8.57
CA ASP A 17 12.51 3.13 9.55
C ASP A 17 11.71 2.67 10.79
N PRO A 18 11.82 3.40 11.91
CA PRO A 18 10.90 3.24 13.04
C PRO A 18 9.49 3.66 12.66
N GLY A 19 8.50 2.98 13.24
CA GLY A 19 7.10 3.21 12.88
C GLY A 19 6.12 2.27 13.56
N VAL A 20 4.85 2.49 13.22
CA VAL A 20 3.72 1.66 13.62
C VAL A 20 3.23 0.88 12.41
N TYR A 21 2.94 -0.41 12.59
CA TYR A 21 2.28 -1.24 11.58
C TYR A 21 0.88 -1.60 12.05
N LYS A 22 -0.03 -1.71 11.08
CA LYS A 22 -1.45 -2.01 11.27
C LYS A 22 -1.82 -3.23 10.44
N TYR A 23 -2.58 -4.15 11.03
CA TYR A 23 -3.08 -5.33 10.34
C TYR A 23 -4.60 -5.27 10.22
N TYR A 24 -5.09 -5.57 9.03
CA TYR A 24 -6.50 -5.56 8.69
C TYR A 24 -6.94 -6.96 8.23
N ASN A 25 -8.18 -7.32 8.55
CA ASN A 25 -8.79 -8.57 8.09
C ASN A 25 -9.42 -8.43 6.69
N GLN A 26 -10.04 -9.51 6.19
CA GLN A 26 -10.71 -9.53 4.89
C GLN A 26 -11.90 -8.55 4.78
N LYS A 27 -12.47 -8.11 5.90
CA LYS A 27 -13.55 -7.11 5.96
C LYS A 27 -13.01 -5.68 6.15
N ASP A 28 -11.72 -5.46 5.89
CA ASP A 28 -11.02 -4.18 6.11
C ASP A 28 -11.14 -3.63 7.54
N THR A 29 -11.39 -4.49 8.54
CA THR A 29 -11.40 -4.09 9.96
C THR A 29 -9.99 -4.11 10.52
N LEU A 30 -9.59 -3.05 11.24
CA LEU A 30 -8.32 -2.99 11.97
C LEU A 30 -8.33 -4.01 13.12
N ILE A 31 -7.48 -5.04 13.04
CA ILE A 31 -7.45 -6.14 14.00
C ILE A 31 -6.25 -6.09 14.94
N TYR A 32 -5.16 -5.41 14.55
CA TYR A 32 -3.96 -5.26 15.37
C TYR A 32 -3.14 -4.02 14.99
N VAL A 33 -2.55 -3.38 16.00
CA VAL A 33 -1.58 -2.29 15.86
C VAL A 33 -0.32 -2.65 16.65
N GLY A 34 0.86 -2.40 16.09
CA GLY A 34 2.13 -2.66 16.77
C GLY A 34 3.26 -1.67 16.42
N LYS A 35 4.17 -1.41 17.36
CA LYS A 35 5.37 -0.58 17.12
C LYS A 35 6.58 -1.38 16.65
N ALA A 36 7.48 -0.72 15.92
CA ALA A 36 8.74 -1.27 15.48
C ALA A 36 9.86 -0.22 15.47
N LYS A 37 11.07 -0.60 15.92
CA LYS A 37 12.30 0.16 15.61
C LYS A 37 12.67 0.08 14.13
N ASN A 38 12.32 -1.03 13.50
CA ASN A 38 12.52 -1.32 12.09
C ASN A 38 11.31 -2.09 11.58
N LEU A 39 10.45 -1.42 10.82
CA LEU A 39 9.17 -1.98 10.34
C LEU A 39 9.37 -3.28 9.56
N LYS A 40 10.29 -3.31 8.59
CA LYS A 40 10.60 -4.48 7.77
C LYS A 40 11.00 -5.70 8.59
N LYS A 41 11.98 -5.57 9.49
CA LYS A 41 12.47 -6.68 10.34
C LYS A 41 11.37 -7.15 11.29
N ARG A 42 10.62 -6.23 11.91
CA ARG A 42 9.58 -6.56 12.88
C ARG A 42 8.42 -7.32 12.22
N VAL A 43 7.87 -6.81 11.13
CA VAL A 43 6.75 -7.47 10.44
C VAL A 43 7.21 -8.82 9.87
N SER A 44 8.40 -8.90 9.26
CA SER A 44 8.94 -10.17 8.74
C SER A 44 9.04 -11.27 9.80
N SER A 45 9.28 -10.90 11.07
CA SER A 45 9.40 -11.88 12.16
C SER A 45 8.11 -12.67 12.42
N TYR A 46 6.93 -12.10 12.16
CA TYR A 46 5.63 -12.78 12.33
C TYR A 46 5.44 -13.91 11.31
N PHE A 47 6.10 -13.85 10.15
CA PHE A 47 5.87 -14.76 9.03
C PHE A 47 7.00 -15.76 8.81
N ASN A 48 8.20 -15.51 9.34
CA ASN A 48 9.38 -16.36 9.13
C ASN A 48 9.57 -17.46 10.19
N LYS A 49 9.03 -17.31 11.41
CA LYS A 49 9.17 -18.31 12.49
C LYS A 49 7.82 -18.93 12.83
N GLN A 50 7.49 -20.10 12.28
CA GLN A 50 6.24 -20.81 12.63
C GLN A 50 6.38 -21.71 13.88
N THR A 51 7.63 -22.06 14.25
CA THR A 51 7.98 -22.80 15.46
C THR A 51 8.06 -21.84 16.66
N GLY A 52 7.34 -22.15 17.75
CA GLY A 52 7.34 -21.38 19.00
C GLY A 52 6.37 -20.18 19.09
N LEU A 53 5.50 -19.95 18.09
CA LEU A 53 4.48 -18.90 18.16
C LEU A 53 3.31 -19.28 19.08
N SER A 54 2.87 -18.33 19.91
CA SER A 54 1.64 -18.47 20.71
C SER A 54 0.41 -18.73 19.81
N LEU A 55 -0.59 -19.44 20.33
CA LEU A 55 -1.86 -19.70 19.63
C LEU A 55 -2.51 -18.39 19.14
N LYS A 56 -2.43 -17.34 19.94
CA LYS A 56 -2.90 -15.99 19.58
C LYS A 56 -2.18 -15.44 18.36
N THR A 57 -0.85 -15.50 18.33
CA THR A 57 -0.06 -14.96 17.22
C THR A 57 -0.30 -15.73 15.92
N ARG A 58 -0.50 -17.06 16.00
CA ARG A 58 -0.87 -17.87 14.84
C ARG A 58 -2.23 -17.45 14.28
N LYS A 59 -3.24 -17.28 15.15
CA LYS A 59 -4.57 -16.83 14.75
C LYS A 59 -4.55 -15.41 14.17
N LEU A 60 -3.79 -14.51 14.79
CA LEU A 60 -3.56 -13.17 14.24
C LEU A 60 -3.04 -13.25 12.81
N VAL A 61 -1.95 -13.99 12.57
CA VAL A 61 -1.30 -14.10 11.25
C VAL A 61 -2.21 -14.72 10.20
N GLN A 62 -3.10 -15.65 10.58
CA GLN A 62 -4.11 -16.22 9.68
C GLN A 62 -5.18 -15.20 9.26
N ASP A 63 -5.55 -14.28 10.16
CA ASP A 63 -6.58 -13.28 9.92
C ASP A 63 -6.05 -12.04 9.16
N ILE A 64 -4.72 -11.91 8.95
CA ILE A 64 -4.14 -10.78 8.22
C ILE A 64 -4.46 -10.90 6.73
N HIS A 65 -5.14 -9.90 6.18
CA HIS A 65 -5.37 -9.74 4.75
C HIS A 65 -4.62 -8.54 4.18
N ARG A 66 -4.49 -7.45 4.95
CA ARG A 66 -3.85 -6.21 4.52
C ARG A 66 -2.96 -5.62 5.62
N ILE A 67 -1.81 -5.07 5.21
CA ILE A 67 -0.81 -4.48 6.09
C ILE A 67 -0.64 -3.00 5.71
N GLU A 68 -0.79 -2.10 6.67
CA GLU A 68 -0.41 -0.70 6.55
C GLU A 68 0.72 -0.36 7.54
N PHE A 69 1.37 0.78 7.32
CA PHE A 69 2.38 1.31 8.23
C PHE A 69 2.36 2.83 8.27
N VAL A 70 2.90 3.38 9.35
CA VAL A 70 3.18 4.80 9.53
C VAL A 70 4.63 4.92 9.96
N VAL A 71 5.43 5.65 9.19
CA VAL A 71 6.82 5.95 9.49
C VAL A 71 6.89 7.16 10.41
N VAL A 72 7.73 7.09 11.43
CA VAL A 72 7.99 8.19 12.36
C VAL A 72 9.49 8.49 12.44
N ASN A 73 9.87 9.45 13.29
CA ASN A 73 11.27 9.88 13.42
C ASN A 73 12.04 9.04 14.44
N SER A 74 11.37 8.55 15.48
CA SER A 74 12.01 7.79 16.55
C SER A 74 11.19 6.58 17.03
N GLU A 75 11.82 5.66 17.77
CA GLU A 75 11.09 4.58 18.44
C GLU A 75 10.08 5.11 19.47
N PHE A 76 10.40 6.24 20.11
CA PHE A 76 9.54 6.90 21.09
C PHE A 76 8.23 7.34 20.43
N ASP A 77 8.31 8.00 19.28
CA ASP A 77 7.14 8.41 18.51
C ASP A 77 6.29 7.20 18.08
N ALA A 78 6.95 6.09 17.74
CA ALA A 78 6.25 4.87 17.34
C ALA A 78 5.47 4.27 18.51
N LEU A 79 6.01 4.35 19.73
CA LEU A 79 5.33 3.90 20.95
C LEU A 79 4.12 4.79 21.29
N LEU A 80 4.26 6.11 21.16
CA LEU A 80 3.17 7.04 21.41
C LEU A 80 2.03 6.83 20.39
N LEU A 81 2.38 6.79 19.10
CA LEU A 81 1.42 6.59 18.01
C LEU A 81 0.72 5.22 18.11
N GLU A 82 1.44 4.14 18.45
CA GLU A 82 0.86 2.81 18.66
C GLU A 82 -0.26 2.84 19.70
N ASN A 83 0.01 3.46 20.85
CA ASN A 83 -0.95 3.52 21.94
C ASN A 83 -2.19 4.33 21.57
N ASN A 84 -2.01 5.50 20.95
CA ASN A 84 -3.13 6.33 20.51
C ASN A 84 -4.03 5.58 19.52
N LEU A 85 -3.42 4.91 18.54
CA LEU A 85 -4.15 4.09 17.58
C LEU A 85 -4.86 2.90 18.24
N ILE A 86 -4.27 2.27 19.27
CA ILE A 86 -4.94 1.19 20.02
C ILE A 86 -6.11 1.74 20.82
N LYS A 87 -5.97 2.89 21.48
CA LYS A 87 -7.04 3.50 22.28
C LYS A 87 -8.22 3.92 21.44
N GLU A 88 -7.95 4.54 20.29
CA GLU A 88 -8.98 5.06 19.40
C GLU A 88 -9.72 3.95 18.65
N ASN A 89 -9.04 2.86 18.29
CA ASN A 89 -9.63 1.81 17.44
C ASN A 89 -9.95 0.50 18.18
N GLN A 90 -9.49 0.32 19.43
CA GLN A 90 -9.66 -0.88 20.26
C GLN A 90 -9.50 -2.22 19.51
N PRO A 91 -8.39 -2.46 18.77
CA PRO A 91 -8.28 -3.59 17.86
C PRO A 91 -8.37 -4.93 18.61
N ARG A 92 -9.10 -5.90 18.06
CA ARG A 92 -9.42 -7.19 18.72
C ARG A 92 -8.19 -7.89 19.31
N PHE A 93 -7.07 -7.97 18.58
CA PHE A 93 -5.89 -8.72 19.02
C PHE A 93 -4.89 -7.92 19.88
N ASN A 94 -5.09 -6.61 20.09
CA ASN A 94 -4.33 -5.89 21.12
C ASN A 94 -4.89 -6.31 22.50
N ILE A 95 -4.00 -6.71 23.43
CA ILE A 95 -4.39 -7.10 24.80
C ILE A 95 -3.93 -6.02 25.78
N LEU A 96 -2.66 -5.64 25.69
CA LEU A 96 -2.10 -4.51 26.42
C LEU A 96 -2.59 -3.21 25.77
N LEU A 97 -2.73 -2.15 26.59
CA LEU A 97 -3.17 -0.81 26.18
C LEU A 97 -4.68 -0.68 25.84
N LYS A 98 -5.48 -1.69 26.17
CA LYS A 98 -6.96 -1.60 26.20
C LYS A 98 -7.50 -1.11 27.55
N ASP A 99 -6.78 -1.38 28.64
CA ASP A 99 -7.12 -0.89 29.98
C ASP A 99 -6.88 0.63 30.10
N ASP A 100 -7.63 1.28 30.99
CA ASP A 100 -7.51 2.69 31.42
C ASP A 100 -6.20 3.03 32.13
N LYS A 101 -5.11 2.29 31.88
CA LYS A 101 -3.77 2.66 32.35
C LYS A 101 -3.28 3.85 31.53
N THR A 102 -3.70 5.02 31.99
CA THR A 102 -3.36 6.34 31.48
C THR A 102 -1.86 6.56 31.54
N PHE A 103 -1.36 7.29 30.54
CA PHE A 103 0.04 7.69 30.49
C PHE A 103 0.41 8.55 31.71
N PRO A 104 1.65 8.46 32.20
CA PRO A 104 2.13 9.40 33.17
C PRO A 104 2.36 10.77 32.49
N TYR A 105 1.86 11.82 33.13
CA TYR A 105 2.00 13.23 32.78
C TYR A 105 2.81 13.93 33.88
N VAL A 106 3.50 14.99 33.52
CA VAL A 106 4.01 15.97 34.49
C VAL A 106 2.93 17.03 34.68
N CYS A 107 2.52 17.27 35.91
CA CYS A 107 1.56 18.32 36.26
C CYS A 107 2.28 19.45 37.01
N ILE A 108 1.97 20.69 36.64
CA ILE A 108 2.28 21.91 37.41
C ILE A 108 1.01 22.33 38.14
N SER A 109 1.01 22.33 39.47
CA SER A 109 -0.17 22.72 40.26
C SER A 109 -0.50 24.21 40.13
N LYS A 110 -1.75 24.59 40.44
CA LYS A 110 -2.21 26.00 40.43
C LYS A 110 -2.03 26.73 41.76
N ASP A 111 -1.21 26.21 42.66
CA ASP A 111 -0.96 26.85 43.96
C ASP A 111 -0.13 28.13 43.79
N ARG A 112 -0.16 29.05 44.77
CA ARG A 112 0.70 30.25 44.84
C ARG A 112 2.19 29.92 44.60
N PHE A 113 2.63 28.79 45.15
CA PHE A 113 3.93 28.19 44.86
C PHE A 113 3.69 26.85 44.11
N PRO A 114 3.67 26.82 42.78
CA PRO A 114 3.38 25.61 42.02
C PRO A 114 4.34 24.45 42.30
N LYS A 115 3.83 23.22 42.33
CA LYS A 115 4.64 21.99 42.39
C LYS A 115 4.72 21.36 41.03
N VAL A 116 5.80 20.62 40.76
CA VAL A 116 5.97 19.83 39.54
C VAL A 116 6.00 18.35 39.91
N TYR A 117 4.99 17.58 39.51
CA TYR A 117 4.83 16.19 39.95
C TYR A 117 4.31 15.26 38.85
N SER A 118 4.49 13.95 39.04
CA SER A 118 3.96 12.92 38.15
C SER A 118 2.51 12.59 38.47
N THR A 119 1.62 12.59 37.48
CA THR A 119 0.23 12.15 37.62
C THR A 119 -0.18 11.26 36.47
N ARG A 120 -1.16 10.38 36.68
CA ARG A 120 -1.81 9.61 35.61
C ARG A 120 -3.23 10.10 35.33
N ARG A 121 -3.73 11.05 36.13
CA ARG A 121 -5.06 11.64 35.95
C ARG A 121 -4.89 12.97 35.24
N LEU A 122 -5.65 13.19 34.17
CA LEU A 122 -5.75 14.48 33.49
C LEU A 122 -6.88 15.27 34.15
N ASP A 123 -6.56 15.98 35.21
CA ASP A 123 -7.53 16.86 35.87
C ASP A 123 -7.13 18.33 35.69
N LYS A 124 -7.84 19.04 34.80
CA LYS A 124 -7.57 20.45 34.53
C LYS A 124 -7.82 21.35 35.73
N THR A 125 -8.51 20.87 36.76
CA THR A 125 -8.70 21.62 38.01
C THR A 125 -7.43 21.60 38.87
N GLU A 126 -6.67 20.49 38.86
CA GLU A 126 -5.44 20.33 39.64
C GLU A 126 -4.26 21.15 39.10
N GLY A 127 -4.16 21.34 37.77
CA GLY A 127 -2.96 21.94 37.19
C GLY A 127 -2.83 21.97 35.67
N GLU A 128 -1.70 22.51 35.22
CA GLU A 128 -1.23 22.43 33.83
C GLU A 128 -0.53 21.08 33.61
N HIS A 129 -1.01 20.29 32.64
CA HIS A 129 -0.49 18.94 32.37
C HIS A 129 0.39 18.93 31.12
N PHE A 130 1.54 18.26 31.20
CA PHE A 130 2.57 18.12 30.17
C PHE A 130 2.88 16.64 29.94
N GLY A 131 2.93 16.22 28.68
CA GLY A 131 3.06 14.81 28.28
C GLY A 131 2.06 14.48 27.17
N PRO A 132 1.76 13.19 26.94
CA PRO A 132 2.09 12.01 27.75
C PRO A 132 3.54 11.50 27.61
N TYR A 133 4.11 10.94 28.68
CA TYR A 133 5.42 10.30 28.65
C TYR A 133 5.32 8.79 28.36
N THR A 134 6.24 8.26 27.56
CA THR A 134 6.22 6.85 27.09
C THR A 134 6.35 5.82 28.20
N ASN A 135 7.08 6.15 29.26
CA ASN A 135 7.22 5.32 30.44
C ASN A 135 7.59 6.20 31.64
N VAL A 136 7.42 5.64 32.84
CA VAL A 136 7.73 6.34 34.09
C VAL A 136 9.22 6.72 34.18
N LYS A 137 10.14 5.96 33.58
CA LYS A 137 11.57 6.30 33.59
C LYS A 137 11.86 7.58 32.82
N ALA A 138 11.30 7.73 31.62
CA ALA A 138 11.45 8.94 30.81
C ALA A 138 10.86 10.17 31.52
N LEU A 139 9.68 10.00 32.14
CA LEU A 139 9.09 11.04 32.96
C LEU A 139 9.98 11.42 34.15
N ASN A 140 10.48 10.42 34.88
CA ASN A 140 11.36 10.65 36.03
C ASN A 140 12.65 11.33 35.60
N SER A 141 13.22 11.01 34.43
CA SER A 141 14.38 11.73 33.90
C SER A 141 14.11 13.21 33.64
N VAL A 142 12.89 13.58 33.26
CA VAL A 142 12.50 14.99 33.09
C VAL A 142 12.33 15.68 34.46
N LEU A 143 11.68 15.01 35.42
CA LEU A 143 11.56 15.53 36.77
C LEU A 143 12.92 15.71 37.45
N GLU A 144 13.82 14.74 37.31
CA GLU A 144 15.20 14.82 37.81
C GLU A 144 15.99 15.95 37.14
N LEU A 145 15.79 16.19 35.84
CA LEU A 145 16.41 17.32 35.15
C LEU A 145 15.91 18.65 35.75
N ILE A 146 14.60 18.78 35.92
CA ILE A 146 14.00 19.99 36.50
C ILE A 146 14.54 20.24 37.91
N GLN A 147 14.58 19.21 38.76
CA GLN A 147 15.11 19.29 40.12
C GLN A 147 16.60 19.65 40.19
N LYS A 148 17.40 19.27 39.18
CA LYS A 148 18.82 19.66 39.11
C LYS A 148 19.04 21.08 38.62
N LEU A 149 18.10 21.63 37.86
CA LEU A 149 18.21 22.96 37.25
C LEU A 149 17.63 24.06 38.15
N TYR A 150 16.54 23.76 38.87
CA TYR A 150 15.73 24.70 39.65
C TYR A 150 15.41 24.15 41.04
N LYS A 151 15.24 25.05 42.02
CA LYS A 151 15.06 24.69 43.43
C LYS A 151 13.58 24.67 43.82
N ILE A 152 12.82 23.86 43.08
CA ILE A 152 11.35 23.78 43.18
C ILE A 152 10.93 22.89 44.34
N ARG A 153 9.89 23.29 45.05
CA ARG A 153 9.39 22.53 46.20
C ARG A 153 8.76 21.20 45.80
N THR A 154 8.97 20.19 46.63
CA THR A 154 8.32 18.86 46.53
C THR A 154 7.30 18.62 47.65
N CYS A 155 7.23 19.51 48.65
CA CYS A 155 6.36 19.35 49.81
C CYS A 155 4.87 19.57 49.49
N ASN A 156 4.01 18.95 50.29
CA ASN A 156 2.55 19.04 50.13
C ASN A 156 1.88 20.16 50.95
N TYR A 157 2.65 21.12 51.45
CA TYR A 157 2.13 22.22 52.26
C TYR A 157 1.27 23.20 51.44
N SER A 158 0.21 23.71 52.06
CA SER A 158 -0.63 24.77 51.48
C SER A 158 -0.02 26.13 51.80
N LEU A 159 0.81 26.63 50.89
CA LEU A 159 1.59 27.87 51.07
C LEU A 159 0.78 29.11 50.69
N THR A 160 -0.37 29.27 51.33
CA THR A 160 -1.14 30.51 51.30
C THR A 160 -0.42 31.58 52.13
N GLU A 161 -0.70 32.85 51.84
CA GLU A 161 -0.14 33.99 52.56
C GLU A 161 -0.36 33.90 54.08
N GLU A 162 -1.59 33.57 54.48
CA GLU A 162 -1.98 33.40 55.88
C GLU A 162 -1.19 32.29 56.58
N ASN A 163 -0.98 31.15 55.92
CA ASN A 163 -0.24 30.03 56.53
C ASN A 163 1.26 30.34 56.70
N ILE A 164 1.84 31.14 55.79
CA ILE A 164 3.25 31.56 55.89
C ILE A 164 3.39 32.62 57.00
N GLN A 165 2.51 33.62 57.02
CA GLN A 165 2.54 34.69 58.03
C GLN A 165 2.29 34.17 59.45
N SER A 166 1.44 33.15 59.61
CA SER A 166 1.21 32.49 60.90
C SER A 166 2.34 31.56 61.34
N GLY A 167 3.40 31.38 60.53
CA GLY A 167 4.55 30.52 60.86
C GLY A 167 4.17 29.03 61.00
N LYS A 168 3.10 28.60 60.32
CA LYS A 168 2.50 27.27 60.46
C LYS A 168 3.42 26.13 60.03
N PHE A 169 4.32 26.39 59.10
CA PHE A 169 5.23 25.40 58.54
C PHE A 169 6.68 25.76 58.85
N LYS A 170 7.53 24.73 58.88
CA LYS A 170 8.98 24.86 59.07
C LYS A 170 9.74 24.37 57.85
N VAL A 171 10.92 24.92 57.62
CA VAL A 171 11.82 24.43 56.57
C VAL A 171 12.16 22.95 56.78
N CYS A 172 12.18 22.20 55.69
CA CYS A 172 12.41 20.75 55.70
C CYS A 172 13.82 20.40 55.21
N LEU A 173 14.15 19.10 55.18
CA LEU A 173 15.44 18.60 54.72
C LEU A 173 15.83 19.13 53.33
N GLU A 174 14.88 19.23 52.39
CA GLU A 174 15.13 19.73 51.02
C GLU A 174 15.73 21.15 51.01
N TYR A 175 15.36 21.99 51.98
CA TYR A 175 15.96 23.30 52.16
C TYR A 175 17.41 23.19 52.64
N HIS A 176 17.66 22.38 53.66
CA HIS A 176 19.00 22.19 54.23
C HIS A 176 20.00 21.56 53.26
N ILE A 177 19.53 20.75 52.30
CA ILE A 177 20.37 20.19 51.21
C ILE A 177 20.33 21.03 49.93
N ALA A 178 19.76 22.24 49.98
CA ALA A 178 19.70 23.22 48.89
C ALA A 178 18.90 22.82 47.63
N ASN A 179 17.97 21.88 47.73
CA ASN A 179 17.01 21.52 46.67
C ASN A 179 15.77 22.44 46.63
N CYS A 180 15.55 23.24 47.68
CA CYS A 180 14.44 24.17 47.82
C CYS A 180 14.93 25.44 48.54
N LEU A 181 14.39 26.62 48.21
CA LEU A 181 14.78 27.88 48.86
C LEU A 181 13.87 28.27 50.04
N GLY A 182 13.01 27.37 50.50
CA GLY A 182 12.23 27.55 51.72
C GLY A 182 11.07 28.56 51.64
N PRO A 183 10.25 28.57 50.57
CA PRO A 183 9.06 29.45 50.50
C PRO A 183 8.06 29.20 51.63
N CYS A 184 8.14 28.05 52.32
CA CYS A 184 7.28 27.72 53.44
C CYS A 184 7.46 28.59 54.70
N GLU A 185 8.62 29.21 54.87
CA GLU A 185 8.88 30.23 55.90
C GLU A 185 9.00 31.64 55.29
N GLY A 186 8.67 31.81 54.01
CA GLY A 186 8.79 33.10 53.32
C GLY A 186 10.22 33.50 52.94
N LEU A 187 11.18 32.56 52.95
CA LEU A 187 12.59 32.82 52.61
C LEU A 187 12.83 33.04 51.11
N GLN A 188 11.85 32.73 50.26
CA GLN A 188 11.87 32.96 48.82
C GLN A 188 10.63 33.75 48.42
N SER A 189 10.80 34.77 47.58
CA SER A 189 9.67 35.56 47.08
C SER A 189 8.83 34.77 46.07
N GLU A 190 7.56 35.13 45.96
CA GLU A 190 6.66 34.52 44.96
C GLU A 190 7.10 34.81 43.52
N ALA A 191 7.58 36.03 43.27
CA ALA A 191 8.04 36.45 41.93
C ALA A 191 9.22 35.59 41.47
N ASP A 192 10.25 35.45 42.31
CA ASP A 192 11.44 34.65 41.98
C ASP A 192 11.08 33.18 41.74
N TYR A 193 10.15 32.63 42.54
CA TYR A 193 9.68 31.25 42.36
C TYR A 193 8.92 31.07 41.04
N MET A 194 8.08 32.04 40.69
CA MET A 194 7.28 31.99 39.46
C MET A 194 8.13 32.13 38.20
N ASP A 195 9.25 32.83 38.27
CA ASP A 195 10.24 32.88 37.19
C ASP A 195 10.87 31.50 36.96
N GLU A 196 11.26 30.78 38.01
CA GLU A 196 11.72 29.38 37.88
C GLU A 196 10.64 28.48 37.26
N ILE A 197 9.38 28.61 37.69
CA ILE A 197 8.26 27.84 37.11
C ILE A 197 8.04 28.20 35.63
N SER A 198 8.18 29.46 35.25
CA SER A 198 8.09 29.89 33.85
C SER A 198 9.15 29.20 32.99
N GLN A 199 10.39 29.13 33.46
CA GLN A 199 11.46 28.40 32.77
C GLN A 199 11.19 26.90 32.70
N VAL A 200 10.64 26.29 33.75
CA VAL A 200 10.21 24.88 33.70
C VAL A 200 9.11 24.66 32.66
N ARG A 201 8.15 25.57 32.51
CA ARG A 201 7.16 25.51 31.43
C ARG A 201 7.84 25.52 30.05
N HIS A 202 8.89 26.31 29.85
CA HIS A 202 9.66 26.30 28.60
C HIS A 202 10.33 24.95 28.34
N ILE A 203 10.95 24.34 29.36
CA ILE A 203 11.54 22.98 29.24
C ILE A 203 10.47 21.96 28.87
N LEU A 204 9.33 21.95 29.57
CA LEU A 204 8.26 20.98 29.34
C LEU A 204 7.55 21.17 27.99
N LYS A 205 7.57 22.39 27.42
CA LYS A 205 7.10 22.68 26.05
C LYS A 205 8.13 22.35 24.97
N GLY A 206 9.34 21.92 25.34
CA GLY A 206 10.43 21.58 24.42
C GLY A 206 11.26 22.77 23.95
N ASN A 207 11.03 23.97 24.50
CA ASN A 207 11.83 25.15 24.18
C ASN A 207 13.08 25.21 25.07
N LEU A 208 14.04 24.33 24.80
CA LEU A 208 15.31 24.29 25.53
C LEU A 208 16.25 25.44 25.16
N LYS A 209 16.06 26.04 23.98
CA LYS A 209 16.94 27.12 23.49
C LYS A 209 16.81 28.37 24.35
N SER A 210 15.59 28.83 24.62
CA SER A 210 15.37 30.02 25.46
C SER A 210 15.97 29.88 26.85
N VAL A 211 15.89 28.68 27.43
CA VAL A 211 16.45 28.39 28.76
C VAL A 211 17.98 28.42 28.72
N LYS A 212 18.60 27.88 27.66
CA LYS A 212 20.06 27.94 27.46
C LYS A 212 20.55 29.36 27.27
N ASP A 213 19.84 30.18 26.50
CA ASP A 213 20.21 31.56 26.24
C ASP A 213 20.24 32.36 27.56
N VAL A 214 19.25 32.17 28.44
CA VAL A 214 19.23 32.76 29.79
C VAL A 214 20.42 32.30 30.63
N PHE A 215 20.72 30.99 30.69
CA PHE A 215 21.87 30.51 31.45
C PHE A 215 23.21 30.97 30.87
N ALA A 216 23.30 31.16 29.55
CA ALA A 216 24.50 31.69 28.91
C ALA A 216 24.71 33.17 29.25
N GLU A 217 23.65 33.96 29.28
CA GLU A 217 23.69 35.36 29.71
C GLU A 217 24.13 35.48 31.17
N GLU A 218 23.49 34.74 32.07
CA GLU A 218 23.86 34.68 33.49
C GLU A 218 25.30 34.22 33.72
N MET A 219 25.75 33.21 32.98
CA MET A 219 27.14 32.75 33.01
C MET A 219 28.11 33.86 32.59
N ASN A 220 27.78 34.61 31.53
CA ASN A 220 28.61 35.69 31.03
C ASN A 220 28.65 36.87 32.01
N LEU A 221 27.52 37.23 32.62
CA LEU A 221 27.45 38.27 33.65
C LEU A 221 28.28 37.90 34.88
N ALA A 222 28.18 36.65 35.34
CA ALA A 222 29.00 36.14 36.44
C ALA A 222 30.50 36.17 36.10
N ALA A 223 30.87 35.78 34.88
CA ALA A 223 32.25 35.82 34.41
C ALA A 223 32.80 37.25 34.30
N GLN A 224 31.98 38.20 33.81
CA GLN A 224 32.33 39.63 33.78
C GLN A 224 32.53 40.20 35.19
N ALA A 225 31.75 39.74 36.16
CA ALA A 225 31.89 40.09 37.58
C ALA A 225 33.02 39.30 38.30
N LEU A 226 33.83 38.52 37.58
CA LEU A 226 34.90 37.66 38.11
C LEU A 226 34.43 36.59 39.11
N LYS A 227 33.15 36.21 39.07
CA LYS A 227 32.54 35.15 39.89
C LYS A 227 32.57 33.81 39.15
N PHE A 228 33.74 33.20 39.05
CA PHE A 228 33.95 31.99 38.24
C PHE A 228 33.21 30.75 38.78
N GLU A 229 32.99 30.67 40.09
CA GLU A 229 32.20 29.58 40.69
C GLU A 229 30.74 29.62 40.23
N ASP A 230 30.13 30.80 40.24
CA ASP A 230 28.76 31.02 39.74
C ASP A 230 28.68 30.74 38.23
N ALA A 231 29.65 31.23 37.46
CA ALA A 231 29.73 30.94 36.03
C ALA A 231 29.82 29.43 35.74
N LEU A 232 30.59 28.67 36.54
CA LEU A 232 30.69 27.22 36.41
C LEU A 232 29.36 26.51 36.72
N ILE A 233 28.59 27.00 37.70
CA ILE A 233 27.26 26.47 38.00
C ILE A 233 26.36 26.59 36.76
N TYR A 234 26.30 27.77 36.13
CA TYR A 234 25.49 27.98 34.93
C TYR A 234 25.97 27.14 33.74
N LYS A 235 27.29 27.01 33.54
CA LYS A 235 27.87 26.13 32.52
C LYS A 235 27.43 24.67 32.71
N ASN A 236 27.48 24.16 33.94
CA ASN A 236 27.05 22.80 34.24
C ASN A 236 25.55 22.59 33.95
N LYS A 237 24.70 23.62 34.15
CA LYS A 237 23.28 23.58 33.76
C LYS A 237 23.09 23.48 32.24
N ILE A 238 23.88 24.23 31.46
CA ILE A 238 23.87 24.17 29.99
C ILE A 238 24.27 22.75 29.50
N ASP A 239 25.35 22.19 30.04
CA ASP A 239 25.82 20.84 29.68
C ASP A 239 24.79 19.74 30.00
N LEU A 240 24.05 19.89 31.10
CA LEU A 240 22.94 19.02 31.48
C LEU A 240 21.81 19.06 30.42
N LEU A 241 21.46 20.27 29.95
CA LEU A 241 20.45 20.45 28.91
C LEU A 241 20.91 19.88 27.55
N ASP A 242 22.18 20.04 27.18
CA ASP A 242 22.73 19.45 25.95
C ASP A 242 22.69 17.91 25.96
N LYS A 243 23.07 17.30 27.08
CA LYS A 243 22.99 15.84 27.26
C LYS A 243 21.56 15.32 27.18
N PHE A 244 20.58 16.11 27.61
CA PHE A 244 19.16 15.76 27.56
C PHE A 244 18.54 15.93 26.16
N GLN A 245 18.85 17.03 25.46
CA GLN A 245 18.33 17.31 24.12
C GLN A 245 18.68 16.21 23.11
N ASN A 246 19.88 15.65 23.21
CA ASN A 246 20.32 14.55 22.35
C ASN A 246 19.55 13.23 22.58
N LYS A 247 18.68 13.14 23.60
CA LYS A 247 17.95 11.92 23.97
C LYS A 247 16.43 11.97 23.75
N THR A 248 15.81 13.15 23.60
CA THR A 248 14.35 13.26 23.68
C THR A 248 13.80 14.37 22.78
N VAL A 249 13.06 13.99 21.74
CA VAL A 249 12.28 14.92 20.91
C VAL A 249 10.84 14.85 21.43
N ILE A 250 10.42 15.86 22.19
CA ILE A 250 9.04 16.00 22.67
C ILE A 250 8.35 16.98 21.71
N VAL A 251 7.21 16.57 21.14
CA VAL A 251 6.33 17.42 20.32
C VAL A 251 5.51 18.30 21.25
N SER A 252 5.44 19.62 20.99
CA SER A 252 4.78 20.57 21.88
C SER A 252 3.26 20.33 21.98
N THR A 253 2.71 20.45 23.20
CA THR A 253 1.28 20.31 23.54
C THR A 253 0.41 21.51 23.10
N SER A 254 0.97 22.46 22.34
CA SER A 254 0.31 23.71 21.95
C SER A 254 -0.65 23.58 20.77
N LEU A 255 -0.55 22.50 19.99
CA LEU A 255 -1.31 22.27 18.77
C LEU A 255 -2.55 21.40 19.05
N ARG A 256 -3.75 21.94 18.81
CA ARG A 256 -5.05 21.25 18.99
C ARG A 256 -5.86 21.28 17.70
N ASN A 257 -6.55 20.19 17.39
CA ASN A 257 -7.41 20.03 16.21
C ASN A 257 -6.80 20.62 14.92
N ILE A 258 -5.69 20.02 14.47
CA ILE A 258 -5.02 20.40 13.23
C ILE A 258 -5.03 19.21 12.28
N ASP A 259 -5.45 19.46 11.05
CA ASP A 259 -5.30 18.49 9.96
C ASP A 259 -4.01 18.80 9.21
N ILE A 260 -3.31 17.76 8.76
CA ILE A 260 -2.13 17.88 7.93
C ILE A 260 -2.36 17.05 6.67
N ILE A 261 -2.14 17.64 5.50
CA ILE A 261 -2.18 16.92 4.24
C ILE A 261 -0.96 17.26 3.39
N THR A 262 -0.27 16.23 2.91
CA THR A 262 0.89 16.41 2.04
C THR A 262 0.81 15.56 0.78
N LEU A 263 1.40 16.06 -0.30
CA LEU A 263 1.46 15.39 -1.60
C LEU A 263 2.89 15.34 -2.14
N THR A 264 3.24 14.21 -2.76
CA THR A 264 4.38 14.08 -3.67
C THR A 264 3.95 13.33 -4.93
N SER A 265 4.40 13.77 -6.10
CA SER A 265 4.08 13.13 -7.37
C SER A 265 5.25 12.34 -7.94
N ALA A 266 4.93 11.38 -8.82
CA ALA A 266 5.88 10.66 -9.67
C ALA A 266 5.16 10.20 -10.93
N ASP A 267 5.63 10.61 -12.10
CA ASP A 267 5.03 10.26 -13.39
C ASP A 267 3.51 10.56 -13.42
N GLN A 268 2.68 9.55 -13.70
CA GLN A 268 1.21 9.63 -13.71
C GLN A 268 0.55 9.30 -12.36
N LYS A 269 1.27 9.44 -11.24
CA LYS A 269 0.77 9.10 -9.91
C LYS A 269 1.08 10.19 -8.88
N ALA A 270 0.15 10.38 -7.95
CA ALA A 270 0.31 11.20 -6.77
C ALA A 270 0.21 10.33 -5.52
N TYR A 271 1.06 10.61 -4.54
CA TYR A 271 1.11 9.94 -3.25
C TYR A 271 0.82 10.97 -2.18
N LEU A 272 -0.21 10.74 -1.40
CA LEU A 272 -0.64 11.66 -0.36
C LEU A 272 -0.58 11.00 1.01
N ASN A 273 -0.38 11.83 2.02
CA ASN A 273 -0.57 11.45 3.41
C ASN A 273 -1.44 12.48 4.11
N TYR A 274 -2.47 12.00 4.79
CA TYR A 274 -3.34 12.76 5.66
C TYR A 274 -3.07 12.36 7.11
N MET A 275 -2.89 13.35 7.98
CA MET A 275 -2.74 13.15 9.42
C MET A 275 -3.66 14.09 10.18
N ARG A 276 -4.19 13.62 11.31
CA ARG A 276 -4.90 14.47 12.26
C ARG A 276 -4.14 14.50 13.57
N VAL A 277 -3.91 15.71 14.06
CA VAL A 277 -3.27 15.96 15.35
C VAL A 277 -4.25 16.63 16.28
N ASP A 278 -4.51 16.00 17.42
CA ASP A 278 -5.22 16.63 18.53
C ASP A 278 -4.40 16.57 19.82
N GLN A 279 -4.38 17.66 20.58
CA GLN A 279 -3.59 17.79 21.82
C GLN A 279 -2.10 17.39 21.67
N GLY A 280 -1.48 17.73 20.55
CA GLY A 280 -0.08 17.36 20.23
C GLY A 280 0.14 15.88 19.89
N MET A 281 -0.92 15.08 19.82
CA MET A 281 -0.88 13.66 19.51
C MET A 281 -1.41 13.39 18.11
N ILE A 282 -0.79 12.44 17.41
CA ILE A 282 -1.30 11.96 16.12
C ILE A 282 -2.36 10.89 16.40
N ASN A 283 -3.59 11.18 16.02
CA ASN A 283 -4.75 10.29 16.14
C ASN A 283 -4.93 9.46 14.88
N ILE A 284 -4.84 10.13 13.72
CA ILE A 284 -5.06 9.54 12.42
C ILE A 284 -3.83 9.76 11.56
N SER A 285 -3.44 8.73 10.83
CA SER A 285 -2.46 8.82 9.75
C SER A 285 -2.85 7.81 8.67
N HIS A 286 -3.10 8.31 7.47
CA HIS A 286 -3.55 7.55 6.32
C HIS A 286 -2.80 7.99 5.07
N SER A 287 -2.25 7.02 4.34
CA SER A 287 -1.49 7.27 3.11
C SER A 287 -2.20 6.64 1.92
N ILE A 288 -2.31 7.39 0.82
CA ILE A 288 -3.05 6.96 -0.37
C ILE A 288 -2.25 7.21 -1.65
N GLU A 289 -2.60 6.45 -2.69
CA GLU A 289 -2.05 6.57 -4.04
C GLU A 289 -3.19 6.90 -5.01
N ILE A 290 -2.99 7.94 -5.84
CA ILE A 290 -3.95 8.42 -6.83
C ILE A 290 -3.30 8.42 -8.21
N LYS A 291 -4.08 8.10 -9.25
CA LYS A 291 -3.66 8.28 -10.64
C LYS A 291 -3.93 9.71 -11.08
N LYS A 292 -2.89 10.38 -11.54
CA LYS A 292 -2.93 11.75 -12.02
C LYS A 292 -3.38 11.79 -13.48
N LYS A 293 -4.29 12.71 -13.86
CA LYS A 293 -4.55 13.00 -15.28
C LYS A 293 -3.41 13.86 -15.85
N LEU A 294 -3.22 13.84 -17.18
CA LEU A 294 -2.28 14.80 -17.81
C LEU A 294 -2.72 16.22 -17.46
N ASP A 295 -1.75 17.06 -17.10
CA ASP A 295 -1.91 18.50 -16.81
C ASP A 295 -2.77 18.87 -15.59
N GLU A 296 -3.14 17.92 -14.73
CA GLU A 296 -3.84 18.20 -13.48
C GLU A 296 -2.88 18.86 -12.46
N PRO A 297 -3.17 20.07 -11.95
CA PRO A 297 -2.28 20.73 -10.99
C PRO A 297 -2.34 20.05 -9.61
N GLU A 298 -1.19 19.96 -8.94
CA GLU A 298 -1.08 19.27 -7.64
C GLU A 298 -1.95 19.90 -6.54
N ALA A 299 -2.18 21.20 -6.63
CA ALA A 299 -3.02 21.96 -5.70
C ALA A 299 -4.49 21.50 -5.74
N GLU A 300 -5.05 21.26 -6.93
CA GLU A 300 -6.43 20.77 -7.09
C GLU A 300 -6.59 19.34 -6.54
N ILE A 301 -5.60 18.48 -6.80
CA ILE A 301 -5.59 17.10 -6.27
C ILE A 301 -5.56 17.13 -4.74
N LEU A 302 -4.69 17.97 -4.16
CA LEU A 302 -4.62 18.15 -2.71
C LEU A 302 -5.95 18.62 -2.13
N GLN A 303 -6.58 19.61 -2.77
CA GLN A 303 -7.85 20.17 -2.32
C GLN A 303 -8.96 19.10 -2.29
N LEU A 304 -9.18 18.40 -3.41
CA LEU A 304 -10.18 17.34 -3.55
C LEU A 304 -9.98 16.22 -2.50
N VAL A 305 -8.74 15.78 -2.34
CA VAL A 305 -8.43 14.71 -1.39
C VAL A 305 -8.59 15.18 0.04
N CYS A 306 -8.23 16.44 0.33
CA CYS A 306 -8.40 16.99 1.66
C CYS A 306 -9.87 17.00 2.06
N ILE A 307 -10.76 17.42 1.16
CA ILE A 307 -12.22 17.37 1.38
C ILE A 307 -12.67 15.94 1.70
N GLN A 308 -12.30 14.99 0.83
CA GLN A 308 -12.68 13.58 1.00
C GLN A 308 -12.19 12.98 2.32
N MET A 309 -10.94 13.25 2.70
CA MET A 309 -10.35 12.74 3.94
C MET A 309 -11.02 13.35 5.17
N ARG A 310 -11.34 14.66 5.14
CA ARG A 310 -12.02 15.32 6.24
C ARG A 310 -13.43 14.81 6.43
N GLU A 311 -14.14 14.51 5.35
CA GLU A 311 -15.46 13.86 5.43
C GLU A 311 -15.35 12.45 5.99
N GLN A 312 -14.44 11.63 5.45
CA GLN A 312 -14.22 10.25 5.90
C GLN A 312 -13.84 10.14 7.38
N PHE A 313 -13.06 11.10 7.89
CA PHE A 313 -12.58 11.12 9.27
C PHE A 313 -13.31 12.13 10.17
N GLU A 314 -14.45 12.65 9.69
CA GLU A 314 -15.33 13.60 10.41
C GLU A 314 -14.56 14.75 11.07
N SER A 315 -13.62 15.33 10.34
CA SER A 315 -12.75 16.38 10.88
C SER A 315 -13.48 17.72 10.95
N LYS A 316 -13.34 18.38 12.11
CA LYS A 316 -13.84 19.74 12.38
C LYS A 316 -12.71 20.75 12.56
N SER A 317 -11.48 20.36 12.21
CA SER A 317 -10.30 21.23 12.30
C SER A 317 -10.46 22.45 11.40
N ARG A 318 -10.19 23.65 11.93
CA ARG A 318 -10.19 24.91 11.17
C ARG A 318 -8.86 25.18 10.47
N VAL A 319 -7.77 24.61 10.95
CA VAL A 319 -6.43 24.81 10.40
C VAL A 319 -5.98 23.55 9.70
N ILE A 320 -5.53 23.70 8.45
CA ILE A 320 -4.98 22.63 7.62
C ILE A 320 -3.54 23.00 7.28
N LEU A 321 -2.59 22.13 7.63
CA LEU A 321 -1.19 22.28 7.25
C LEU A 321 -0.90 21.52 5.97
N SER A 322 -0.17 22.14 5.04
CA SER A 322 0.25 21.47 3.81
C SER A 322 1.68 21.79 3.38
N ASN A 323 2.22 20.96 2.49
CA ASN A 323 3.50 21.22 1.83
C ASN A 323 3.36 22.06 0.55
N ILE A 324 2.15 22.18 -0.02
CA ILE A 324 1.84 22.97 -1.22
C ILE A 324 0.66 23.89 -0.87
N ALA A 325 0.68 25.12 -1.36
CA ALA A 325 -0.44 26.04 -1.20
C ALA A 325 -1.58 25.64 -2.15
N PHE A 326 -2.81 25.67 -1.65
CA PHE A 326 -4.02 25.46 -2.45
C PHE A 326 -5.16 26.32 -1.90
N GLU A 327 -6.22 26.50 -2.69
CA GLU A 327 -7.35 27.36 -2.32
C GLU A 327 -8.27 26.67 -1.31
N SER A 328 -8.72 27.44 -0.31
CA SER A 328 -9.73 26.96 0.61
C SER A 328 -11.09 26.92 -0.08
N TRP A 329 -11.89 25.90 0.22
CA TRP A 329 -13.25 25.77 -0.28
C TRP A 329 -14.30 26.35 0.69
N THR A 330 -13.89 26.79 1.89
CA THR A 330 -14.74 27.52 2.84
C THR A 330 -13.94 28.58 3.60
N GLU A 331 -14.60 29.68 3.98
CA GLU A 331 -13.99 30.76 4.77
C GLU A 331 -13.61 30.34 6.21
N GLU A 332 -14.21 29.25 6.71
CA GLU A 332 -13.93 28.72 8.06
C GLU A 332 -12.60 27.95 8.15
N ILE A 333 -11.99 27.65 7.01
CA ILE A 333 -10.80 26.81 6.91
C ILE A 333 -9.61 27.67 6.48
N GLU A 334 -8.57 27.64 7.30
CA GLU A 334 -7.28 28.26 7.04
C GLU A 334 -6.28 27.21 6.55
N ILE A 335 -5.73 27.42 5.35
CA ILE A 335 -4.66 26.57 4.79
C ILE A 335 -3.32 27.26 5.02
N VAL A 336 -2.43 26.57 5.73
CA VAL A 336 -1.12 27.11 6.13
C VAL A 336 -0.01 26.23 5.57
N VAL A 337 0.95 26.85 4.88
CA VAL A 337 2.20 26.20 4.45
C VAL A 337 3.33 26.65 5.38
N PRO A 338 3.58 25.94 6.49
CA PRO A 338 4.60 26.35 7.44
C PRO A 338 5.99 26.25 6.81
N LYS A 339 6.86 27.23 7.13
CA LYS A 339 8.27 27.24 6.70
C LYS A 339 9.23 26.77 7.80
N ILE A 340 8.93 27.05 9.07
CA ILE A 340 9.75 26.73 10.24
C ILE A 340 8.89 26.31 11.45
N GLY A 341 9.50 25.77 12.50
CA GLY A 341 8.87 25.43 13.79
C GLY A 341 8.09 24.11 13.80
N ASP A 342 7.32 23.87 14.87
CA ASP A 342 6.61 22.60 15.12
C ASP A 342 5.62 22.22 14.01
N LYS A 343 4.90 23.22 13.47
CA LYS A 343 3.99 23.02 12.31
C LYS A 343 4.76 22.46 11.10
N LYS A 344 5.98 22.95 10.84
CA LYS A 344 6.84 22.43 9.76
C LYS A 344 7.28 21.00 10.03
N THR A 345 7.62 20.68 11.28
CA THR A 345 8.00 19.32 11.69
C THR A 345 6.87 18.32 11.42
N LEU A 346 5.62 18.68 11.69
CA LEU A 346 4.45 17.85 11.37
C LEU A 346 4.26 17.65 9.87
N VAL A 347 4.37 18.73 9.08
CA VAL A 347 4.31 18.64 7.61
C VAL A 347 5.44 17.74 7.07
N ASN A 348 6.66 17.84 7.61
CA ASN A 348 7.77 16.98 7.20
C ASN A 348 7.52 15.51 7.54
N LEU A 349 6.93 15.22 8.70
CA LEU A 349 6.55 13.86 9.09
C LEU A 349 5.47 13.28 8.16
N SER A 350 4.44 14.08 7.84
CA SER A 350 3.41 13.69 6.87
C SER A 350 4.02 13.43 5.49
N TYR A 351 4.87 14.34 5.02
CA TYR A 351 5.56 14.22 3.74
C TYR A 351 6.48 12.99 3.67
N LYS A 352 7.16 12.66 4.77
CA LYS A 352 7.96 11.42 4.90
C LYS A 352 7.11 10.18 4.68
N ASN A 353 5.87 10.17 5.18
CA ASN A 353 4.93 9.07 4.96
C ASN A 353 4.45 8.98 3.51
N ALA A 354 4.20 10.12 2.84
CA ALA A 354 3.90 10.15 1.42
C ALA A 354 5.07 9.62 0.56
N LEU A 355 6.30 10.00 0.88
CA LEU A 355 7.51 9.48 0.23
C LEU A 355 7.73 7.99 0.47
N ALA A 356 7.48 7.50 1.69
CA ALA A 356 7.57 6.08 2.01
C ALA A 356 6.57 5.26 1.18
N GLN A 357 5.36 5.80 0.97
CA GLN A 357 4.34 5.19 0.12
C GLN A 357 4.77 5.17 -1.36
N LYS A 358 5.32 6.28 -1.87
CA LYS A 358 5.90 6.36 -3.21
C LYS A 358 6.98 5.30 -3.44
N LYS A 359 7.94 5.20 -2.51
CA LYS A 359 9.03 4.21 -2.58
C LYS A 359 8.51 2.78 -2.56
N ASN A 360 7.53 2.49 -1.71
CA ASN A 360 6.90 1.18 -1.65
C ASN A 360 6.21 0.81 -2.97
N ALA A 361 5.47 1.75 -3.57
CA ALA A 361 4.79 1.54 -4.84
C ALA A 361 5.76 1.31 -6.01
N ILE A 362 6.88 2.05 -6.08
CA ILE A 362 7.94 1.85 -7.08
C ILE A 362 8.56 0.46 -6.92
N ASN A 363 8.98 0.10 -5.71
CA ASN A 363 9.55 -1.23 -5.44
C ASN A 363 8.58 -2.36 -5.79
N LYS A 364 7.27 -2.15 -5.59
CA LYS A 364 6.23 -3.11 -5.97
C LYS A 364 6.09 -3.25 -7.48
N ALA A 365 6.16 -2.14 -8.22
CA ALA A 365 6.13 -2.15 -9.68
C ALA A 365 7.38 -2.84 -10.26
N GLU A 366 8.56 -2.52 -9.73
CA GLU A 366 9.83 -3.15 -10.12
C GLU A 366 9.84 -4.65 -9.82
N ALA A 367 9.41 -5.06 -8.62
CA ALA A 367 9.33 -6.48 -8.27
C ALA A 367 8.33 -7.24 -9.16
N ALA A 368 7.22 -6.61 -9.57
CA ALA A 368 6.26 -7.20 -10.49
C ALA A 368 6.80 -7.32 -11.93
N LEU A 369 7.70 -6.43 -12.35
CA LEU A 369 8.42 -6.50 -13.61
C LEU A 369 9.53 -7.57 -13.57
N ASP A 370 10.27 -7.65 -12.47
CA ASP A 370 11.36 -8.61 -12.27
C ASP A 370 10.84 -10.06 -12.16
N LYS A 371 9.64 -10.28 -11.60
CA LYS A 371 9.01 -11.61 -11.54
C LYS A 371 8.72 -12.19 -12.94
N GLY A 372 8.26 -11.37 -13.88
CA GLY A 372 8.07 -11.79 -15.28
C GLY A 372 9.39 -12.18 -15.94
N ASN A 373 10.44 -11.36 -15.73
CA ASN A 373 11.78 -11.67 -16.25
C ASN A 373 12.42 -12.89 -15.57
N ARG A 374 12.18 -13.13 -14.27
CA ARG A 374 12.71 -14.30 -13.56
C ARG A 374 12.13 -15.60 -14.09
N VAL A 375 10.82 -15.66 -14.32
CA VAL A 375 10.18 -16.86 -14.87
C VAL A 375 10.67 -17.12 -16.29
N VAL A 376 10.82 -16.08 -17.11
CA VAL A 376 11.36 -16.20 -18.48
C VAL A 376 12.84 -16.63 -18.47
N LYS A 377 13.65 -16.14 -17.52
CA LYS A 377 15.04 -16.61 -17.31
C LYS A 377 15.09 -18.07 -16.85
N GLN A 378 14.20 -18.48 -15.94
CA GLN A 378 14.11 -19.88 -15.51
C GLN A 378 13.69 -20.78 -16.68
N LEU A 379 12.75 -20.33 -17.52
CA LEU A 379 12.34 -21.04 -18.73
C LEU A 379 13.52 -21.19 -19.70
N GLN A 380 14.34 -20.14 -19.87
CA GLN A 380 15.57 -20.21 -20.66
C GLN A 380 16.52 -21.29 -20.14
N THR A 381 16.74 -21.36 -18.82
CA THR A 381 17.62 -22.36 -18.21
C THR A 381 17.05 -23.77 -18.31
N ASP A 382 15.77 -23.96 -17.98
CA ASP A 382 15.10 -25.26 -18.00
C ASP A 382 15.03 -25.85 -19.42
N LEU A 383 14.85 -25.00 -20.43
CA LEU A 383 14.81 -25.39 -21.85
C LEU A 383 16.16 -25.21 -22.59
N LYS A 384 17.23 -24.82 -21.88
CA LYS A 384 18.59 -24.58 -22.43
C LYS A 384 18.59 -23.68 -23.68
N LEU A 385 17.77 -22.63 -23.70
CA LEU A 385 17.64 -21.72 -24.84
C LEU A 385 18.81 -20.74 -24.91
N LYS A 386 19.34 -20.50 -26.12
CA LYS A 386 20.44 -19.54 -26.35
C LYS A 386 20.03 -18.10 -26.02
N GLU A 387 18.82 -17.73 -26.39
CA GLU A 387 18.27 -16.40 -26.16
C GLU A 387 17.16 -16.41 -25.12
N LEU A 388 16.95 -15.26 -24.47
CA LEU A 388 15.90 -15.09 -23.48
C LEU A 388 14.51 -15.09 -24.18
N PRO A 389 13.59 -16.02 -23.84
CA PRO A 389 12.33 -16.20 -24.58
C PRO A 389 11.29 -15.12 -24.22
N ASN A 390 11.56 -13.87 -24.59
CA ASN A 390 10.69 -12.73 -24.33
C ASN A 390 9.44 -12.73 -25.22
N HIS A 391 9.48 -13.37 -26.38
CA HIS A 391 8.36 -13.53 -27.30
C HIS A 391 8.13 -15.02 -27.55
N ILE A 392 7.01 -15.54 -27.04
CA ILE A 392 6.64 -16.96 -27.11
C ILE A 392 5.30 -17.08 -27.84
N GLU A 393 5.23 -17.90 -28.89
CA GLU A 393 3.98 -18.22 -29.59
C GLU A 393 3.59 -19.67 -29.30
N CYS A 394 2.31 -19.90 -28.96
CA CYS A 394 1.77 -21.23 -28.73
C CYS A 394 0.61 -21.52 -29.68
N PHE A 395 0.68 -22.68 -30.34
CA PHE A 395 -0.30 -23.14 -31.33
C PHE A 395 -1.13 -24.30 -30.77
N ASP A 396 -2.45 -24.19 -30.88
CA ASP A 396 -3.41 -25.26 -30.59
C ASP A 396 -4.22 -25.57 -31.86
N ASN A 397 -4.36 -26.85 -32.17
CA ASN A 397 -5.22 -27.31 -33.25
C ASN A 397 -6.43 -28.04 -32.65
N SER A 398 -7.59 -27.41 -32.76
CA SER A 398 -8.83 -27.93 -32.19
C SER A 398 -9.72 -28.44 -33.32
N ASN A 399 -9.76 -29.76 -33.51
CA ASN A 399 -10.68 -30.40 -34.44
C ASN A 399 -11.91 -30.95 -33.70
N ILE A 400 -13.07 -30.32 -33.92
CA ILE A 400 -14.37 -30.87 -33.51
C ILE A 400 -15.00 -31.50 -34.74
N GLN A 401 -15.31 -32.79 -34.65
CA GLN A 401 -15.91 -33.63 -35.69
C GLN A 401 -16.83 -32.87 -36.67
N GLY A 402 -16.28 -32.53 -37.85
CA GLY A 402 -17.05 -32.60 -39.09
C GLY A 402 -17.12 -31.39 -40.02
N THR A 403 -16.99 -30.12 -39.58
CA THR A 403 -17.38 -29.03 -40.52
C THR A 403 -16.56 -27.74 -40.61
N ASN A 404 -15.53 -27.46 -39.80
CA ASN A 404 -14.59 -26.34 -40.07
C ASN A 404 -13.32 -26.51 -39.21
N PRO A 405 -12.21 -27.05 -39.75
CA PRO A 405 -10.96 -27.13 -38.99
C PRO A 405 -10.43 -25.72 -38.69
N VAL A 406 -10.16 -25.45 -37.41
CA VAL A 406 -9.64 -24.17 -36.93
C VAL A 406 -8.48 -24.43 -35.99
N ALA A 407 -7.41 -23.67 -36.21
CA ALA A 407 -6.34 -23.56 -35.24
C ALA A 407 -6.28 -22.15 -34.63
N SER A 408 -5.65 -22.07 -33.47
CA SER A 408 -5.46 -20.83 -32.76
C SER A 408 -4.00 -20.65 -32.37
N MET A 409 -3.56 -19.39 -32.37
CA MET A 409 -2.25 -19.00 -31.87
C MET A 409 -2.42 -17.92 -30.81
N VAL A 410 -1.76 -18.13 -29.67
CA VAL A 410 -1.64 -17.16 -28.59
C VAL A 410 -0.20 -16.73 -28.45
N CYS A 411 0.00 -15.47 -28.08
CA CYS A 411 1.31 -14.86 -27.98
C CYS A 411 1.52 -14.35 -26.56
N PHE A 412 2.63 -14.73 -25.93
CA PHE A 412 3.08 -14.17 -24.66
C PHE A 412 4.32 -13.31 -24.88
N LYS A 413 4.33 -12.14 -24.24
CA LYS A 413 5.48 -11.23 -24.21
C LYS A 413 5.94 -11.02 -22.77
N LYS A 414 7.23 -11.23 -22.49
CA LYS A 414 7.86 -11.15 -21.15
C LYS A 414 7.08 -11.96 -20.09
N GLY A 415 6.65 -13.16 -20.46
CA GLY A 415 5.89 -14.07 -19.58
C GLY A 415 4.43 -13.66 -19.32
N LYS A 416 3.87 -12.70 -20.07
CA LYS A 416 2.47 -12.26 -19.92
C LYS A 416 1.68 -12.38 -21.24
N PRO A 417 0.36 -12.65 -21.19
CA PRO A 417 -0.48 -12.72 -22.38
C PRO A 417 -0.53 -11.41 -23.18
N SER A 418 -0.26 -11.46 -24.48
CA SER A 418 -0.41 -10.35 -25.42
C SER A 418 -1.65 -10.55 -26.30
N LYS A 419 -2.84 -10.28 -25.75
CA LYS A 419 -4.13 -10.55 -26.42
C LYS A 419 -4.27 -9.89 -27.80
N LYS A 420 -3.63 -8.73 -28.01
CA LYS A 420 -3.61 -8.02 -29.31
C LYS A 420 -2.91 -8.81 -30.43
N ASP A 421 -2.01 -9.71 -30.06
CA ASP A 421 -1.18 -10.50 -30.96
C ASP A 421 -1.77 -11.90 -31.23
N TYR A 422 -2.92 -12.24 -30.62
CA TYR A 422 -3.58 -13.52 -30.82
C TYR A 422 -4.17 -13.64 -32.22
N ARG A 423 -4.18 -14.84 -32.82
CA ARG A 423 -4.70 -15.06 -34.17
C ARG A 423 -5.50 -16.37 -34.25
N HIS A 424 -6.59 -16.33 -35.00
CA HIS A 424 -7.33 -17.52 -35.44
C HIS A 424 -7.00 -17.84 -36.89
N PHE A 425 -6.85 -19.12 -37.19
CA PHE A 425 -6.58 -19.61 -38.53
C PHE A 425 -7.71 -20.54 -38.97
N LYS A 426 -8.39 -20.15 -40.05
CA LYS A 426 -9.26 -21.07 -40.80
C LYS A 426 -8.39 -21.87 -41.75
N ILE A 427 -8.44 -23.19 -41.62
CA ILE A 427 -7.72 -24.13 -42.49
C ILE A 427 -8.41 -24.16 -43.85
N LYS A 428 -7.64 -24.09 -44.95
CA LYS A 428 -8.21 -23.98 -46.31
C LYS A 428 -7.89 -25.17 -47.20
N THR A 429 -6.72 -25.80 -47.00
CA THR A 429 -6.16 -26.75 -47.96
C THR A 429 -6.41 -28.21 -47.61
N ILE A 430 -6.74 -28.49 -46.35
CA ILE A 430 -6.91 -29.84 -45.83
C ILE A 430 -8.40 -30.20 -45.77
N VAL A 431 -8.76 -31.34 -46.36
CA VAL A 431 -10.11 -31.90 -46.35
C VAL A 431 -10.11 -33.12 -45.43
N GLY A 432 -10.83 -33.05 -44.31
CA GLY A 432 -10.90 -34.11 -43.30
C GLY A 432 -10.11 -33.81 -42.02
N PRO A 433 -10.17 -34.68 -41.00
CA PRO A 433 -9.52 -34.49 -39.71
C PRO A 433 -8.02 -34.84 -39.78
N ASP A 434 -7.24 -34.05 -40.52
CA ASP A 434 -5.78 -34.15 -40.52
C ASP A 434 -5.16 -33.03 -39.67
N ASP A 435 -4.88 -33.39 -38.41
CA ASP A 435 -4.29 -32.50 -37.42
C ASP A 435 -2.85 -32.10 -37.77
N PHE A 436 -2.10 -32.96 -38.47
CA PHE A 436 -0.70 -32.73 -38.82
C PHE A 436 -0.60 -31.77 -40.01
N GLY A 437 -1.36 -32.03 -41.08
CA GLY A 437 -1.46 -31.11 -42.21
C GLY A 437 -1.93 -29.73 -41.77
N SER A 438 -2.93 -29.67 -40.87
CA SER A 438 -3.44 -28.41 -40.33
C SER A 438 -2.38 -27.63 -39.55
N MET A 439 -1.57 -28.31 -38.73
CA MET A 439 -0.45 -27.68 -38.03
C MET A 439 0.62 -27.15 -39.01
N ASN A 440 0.92 -27.91 -40.07
CA ASN A 440 1.86 -27.48 -41.09
C ASN A 440 1.36 -26.22 -41.83
N GLU A 441 0.08 -26.18 -42.23
CA GLU A 441 -0.51 -25.04 -42.94
C GLU A 441 -0.41 -23.75 -42.10
N ILE A 442 -0.78 -23.79 -40.81
CA ILE A 442 -0.84 -22.59 -39.98
C ILE A 442 0.54 -22.05 -39.63
N VAL A 443 1.49 -22.94 -39.33
CA VAL A 443 2.87 -22.56 -39.03
C VAL A 443 3.48 -21.94 -40.28
N THR A 444 3.33 -22.58 -41.45
CA THR A 444 3.81 -22.06 -42.73
C THR A 444 3.21 -20.68 -43.03
N ARG A 445 1.89 -20.52 -42.90
CA ARG A 445 1.22 -19.22 -43.18
C ARG A 445 1.65 -18.12 -42.21
N ARG A 446 1.81 -18.43 -40.93
CA ARG A 446 2.22 -17.44 -39.91
C ARG A 446 3.64 -16.93 -40.17
N TYR A 447 4.58 -17.83 -40.37
CA TYR A 447 6.00 -17.47 -40.50
C TYR A 447 6.35 -16.93 -41.88
N LYS A 448 5.71 -17.42 -42.95
CA LYS A 448 5.83 -16.82 -44.29
C LYS A 448 5.44 -15.34 -44.29
N ARG A 449 4.32 -15.00 -43.63
CA ARG A 449 3.88 -13.61 -43.50
C ARG A 449 4.85 -12.76 -42.67
N LEU A 450 5.38 -13.30 -41.57
CA LEU A 450 6.39 -12.59 -40.77
C LEU A 450 7.66 -12.30 -41.59
N GLN A 451 8.07 -13.24 -42.46
CA GLN A 451 9.21 -13.09 -43.37
C GLN A 451 8.94 -12.03 -44.45
N GLU A 452 7.76 -12.03 -45.07
CA GLU A 452 7.33 -11.03 -46.06
C GLU A 452 7.22 -9.62 -45.46
N GLU A 453 6.68 -9.50 -44.25
CA GLU A 453 6.50 -8.22 -43.53
C GLU A 453 7.76 -7.77 -42.76
N LYS A 454 8.85 -8.55 -42.79
CA LYS A 454 10.11 -8.30 -42.04
C LYS A 454 9.90 -8.03 -40.55
N LEU A 455 8.96 -8.74 -39.94
CA LEU A 455 8.64 -8.63 -38.51
C LEU A 455 9.51 -9.59 -37.68
N PRO A 456 9.77 -9.27 -36.39
CA PRO A 456 10.61 -10.10 -35.53
C PRO A 456 9.96 -11.46 -35.23
N TYR A 457 10.77 -12.52 -35.32
CA TYR A 457 10.37 -13.88 -34.96
C TYR A 457 10.24 -14.08 -33.44
N PRO A 458 9.46 -15.07 -32.99
CA PRO A 458 9.48 -15.51 -31.60
C PRO A 458 10.82 -16.19 -31.25
N GLN A 459 11.19 -16.13 -29.97
CA GLN A 459 12.36 -16.83 -29.43
C GLN A 459 12.03 -18.25 -28.97
N LEU A 460 10.74 -18.61 -28.90
CA LEU A 460 10.27 -19.96 -28.57
C LEU A 460 8.90 -20.20 -29.20
N ILE A 461 8.73 -21.36 -29.84
CA ILE A 461 7.46 -21.85 -30.37
C ILE A 461 7.03 -23.06 -29.55
N ILE A 462 5.76 -23.08 -29.13
CA ILE A 462 5.17 -24.20 -28.39
C ILE A 462 3.99 -24.76 -29.18
N VAL A 463 3.98 -26.06 -29.42
CA VAL A 463 2.89 -26.77 -30.08
C VAL A 463 2.13 -27.59 -29.04
N ASP A 464 0.82 -27.37 -28.88
CA ASP A 464 -0.04 -28.20 -28.03
C ASP A 464 -0.33 -29.53 -28.72
N GLY A 465 0.65 -30.43 -28.63
CA GLY A 465 0.73 -31.60 -29.46
C GLY A 465 1.85 -32.55 -29.07
N GLY A 466 1.60 -33.85 -29.28
CA GLY A 466 2.65 -34.87 -29.21
C GLY A 466 3.62 -34.79 -30.40
N LYS A 467 4.53 -35.76 -30.48
CA LYS A 467 5.61 -35.83 -31.50
C LYS A 467 5.14 -35.61 -32.94
N GLY A 468 3.98 -36.14 -33.33
CA GLY A 468 3.49 -35.99 -34.71
C GLY A 468 3.18 -34.52 -35.08
N GLN A 469 2.50 -33.78 -34.20
CA GLN A 469 2.17 -32.37 -34.46
C GLN A 469 3.42 -31.47 -34.39
N LEU A 470 4.35 -31.81 -33.49
CA LEU A 470 5.67 -31.18 -33.47
C LEU A 470 6.43 -31.41 -34.78
N SER A 471 6.46 -32.65 -35.30
CA SER A 471 7.13 -32.98 -36.56
C SER A 471 6.55 -32.19 -37.73
N ALA A 472 5.22 -32.08 -37.82
CA ALA A 472 4.56 -31.31 -38.87
C ALA A 472 4.88 -29.81 -38.78
N ALA A 473 4.97 -29.25 -37.58
CA ALA A 473 5.41 -27.87 -37.37
C ALA A 473 6.89 -27.68 -37.74
N CYS A 474 7.74 -28.66 -37.47
CA CYS A 474 9.15 -28.65 -37.87
C CYS A 474 9.32 -28.67 -39.40
N GLU A 475 8.53 -29.47 -40.12
CA GLU A 475 8.52 -29.49 -41.58
C GLU A 475 8.13 -28.14 -42.18
N ALA A 476 7.12 -27.47 -41.60
CA ALA A 476 6.73 -26.12 -41.98
C ALA A 476 7.86 -25.09 -41.77
N LEU A 477 8.63 -25.20 -40.69
CA LEU A 477 9.80 -24.33 -40.47
C LEU A 477 10.98 -24.68 -41.41
N LYS A 478 11.16 -25.96 -41.76
CA LYS A 478 12.17 -26.42 -42.73
C LYS A 478 11.91 -25.84 -44.12
N SER A 479 10.66 -25.85 -44.59
CA SER A 479 10.29 -25.30 -45.90
C SER A 479 10.54 -23.79 -46.02
N LEU A 480 10.54 -23.06 -44.91
CA LEU A 480 10.81 -21.62 -44.83
C LEU A 480 12.28 -21.28 -44.53
N GLY A 481 13.15 -22.29 -44.32
CA GLY A 481 14.54 -22.08 -43.93
C GLY A 481 14.74 -21.51 -42.52
N LEU A 482 13.72 -21.61 -41.66
CA LEU A 482 13.73 -21.13 -40.27
C LEU A 482 14.04 -22.23 -39.24
N TYR A 483 14.10 -23.48 -39.70
CA TYR A 483 14.53 -24.61 -38.88
C TYR A 483 15.96 -24.38 -38.36
N HIS A 484 16.17 -24.54 -37.04
CA HIS A 484 17.37 -24.17 -36.28
C HIS A 484 17.57 -22.67 -35.95
N GLN A 485 16.78 -21.76 -36.50
CA GLN A 485 16.83 -20.35 -36.09
C GLN A 485 15.93 -20.08 -34.88
N ILE A 486 14.78 -20.75 -34.83
CA ILE A 486 13.78 -20.60 -33.77
C ILE A 486 13.65 -21.92 -33.01
N PRO A 487 13.86 -21.93 -31.68
CA PRO A 487 13.55 -23.08 -30.84
C PRO A 487 12.05 -23.42 -30.88
N ILE A 488 11.73 -24.70 -31.11
CA ILE A 488 10.36 -25.21 -31.13
C ILE A 488 10.26 -26.44 -30.22
N ILE A 489 9.18 -26.52 -29.43
CA ILE A 489 8.90 -27.64 -28.52
C ILE A 489 7.44 -28.08 -28.63
N GLY A 490 7.17 -29.36 -28.36
CA GLY A 490 5.83 -29.91 -28.23
C GLY A 490 5.49 -30.20 -26.77
N ILE A 491 4.23 -29.98 -26.35
CA ILE A 491 3.72 -30.36 -25.03
C ILE A 491 2.60 -31.40 -25.15
N ALA A 492 2.73 -32.53 -24.48
CA ALA A 492 1.70 -33.59 -24.46
C ALA A 492 0.80 -33.55 -23.21
N LYS A 493 -0.51 -33.79 -23.40
CA LYS A 493 -1.55 -33.66 -22.36
C LYS A 493 -1.43 -34.57 -21.13
N ARG A 494 -0.84 -35.77 -21.24
CA ARG A 494 -0.93 -36.79 -20.16
C ARG A 494 -0.01 -36.53 -18.97
N LEU A 495 1.21 -36.04 -19.21
CA LEU A 495 2.24 -35.85 -18.18
C LEU A 495 2.98 -34.51 -18.30
N GLU A 496 2.51 -33.61 -19.17
CA GLU A 496 3.18 -32.34 -19.47
C GLU A 496 4.63 -32.54 -19.91
N GLU A 497 4.82 -33.64 -20.64
CA GLU A 497 6.07 -34.02 -21.27
C GLU A 497 6.41 -33.01 -22.37
N ILE A 498 7.66 -32.54 -22.32
CA ILE A 498 8.19 -31.62 -23.32
C ILE A 498 8.99 -32.44 -24.33
N TYR A 499 8.61 -32.32 -25.59
CA TYR A 499 9.28 -32.98 -26.70
C TYR A 499 10.10 -31.95 -27.47
N TYR A 500 11.39 -32.25 -27.68
CA TYR A 500 12.24 -31.55 -28.62
C TYR A 500 12.12 -32.20 -30.01
N PRO A 501 12.38 -31.44 -31.10
CA PRO A 501 12.47 -31.99 -32.44
C PRO A 501 13.54 -33.10 -32.47
N GLU A 502 13.24 -34.19 -33.18
CA GLU A 502 14.18 -35.31 -33.44
C GLU A 502 14.57 -36.13 -32.18
N ASP A 503 14.18 -35.70 -30.97
CA ASP A 503 14.38 -36.45 -29.73
C ASP A 503 13.25 -37.47 -29.49
N SER A 504 13.65 -38.72 -29.24
CA SER A 504 12.72 -39.81 -28.91
C SER A 504 12.26 -39.80 -27.45
N ILE A 505 12.97 -39.09 -26.57
CA ILE A 505 12.75 -39.09 -25.11
C ILE A 505 12.20 -37.72 -24.66
N PRO A 506 11.08 -37.67 -23.93
CA PRO A 506 10.56 -36.41 -23.40
C PRO A 506 11.44 -35.87 -22.26
N VAL A 507 11.54 -34.55 -22.16
CA VAL A 507 12.14 -33.85 -21.03
C VAL A 507 11.07 -33.57 -19.98
N HIS A 508 11.38 -33.95 -18.74
CA HIS A 508 10.52 -33.66 -17.60
C HIS A 508 11.03 -32.44 -16.84
N ILE A 509 10.20 -31.40 -16.77
CA ILE A 509 10.40 -30.28 -15.84
C ILE A 509 9.64 -30.59 -14.54
N SER A 510 10.24 -30.25 -13.40
CA SER A 510 9.59 -30.40 -12.09
C SER A 510 8.23 -29.71 -12.07
N LYS A 511 7.19 -30.40 -11.56
CA LYS A 511 5.84 -29.85 -11.37
C LYS A 511 5.78 -28.61 -10.47
N LYS A 512 6.84 -28.38 -9.68
CA LYS A 512 6.99 -27.19 -8.83
C LYS A 512 7.63 -26.01 -9.55
N SER A 513 8.23 -26.21 -10.73
CA SER A 513 8.88 -25.16 -11.52
C SER A 513 7.87 -24.12 -12.00
N GLU A 514 8.30 -22.85 -11.97
CA GLU A 514 7.53 -21.74 -12.52
C GLU A 514 7.49 -21.80 -14.07
N SER A 515 8.51 -22.39 -14.71
CA SER A 515 8.58 -22.58 -16.16
C SER A 515 7.47 -23.48 -16.68
N LEU A 516 7.23 -24.62 -16.01
CA LEU A 516 6.18 -25.55 -16.42
C LEU A 516 4.79 -24.91 -16.27
N LYS A 517 4.55 -24.16 -15.19
CA LYS A 517 3.31 -23.40 -15.00
C LYS A 517 3.08 -22.36 -16.09
N LEU A 518 4.13 -21.69 -16.56
CA LEU A 518 4.03 -20.75 -17.67
C LEU A 518 3.67 -21.45 -18.99
N ILE A 519 4.28 -22.61 -19.26
CA ILE A 519 3.95 -23.42 -20.44
C ILE A 519 2.50 -23.92 -20.36
N GLN A 520 2.05 -24.38 -19.19
CA GLN A 520 0.64 -24.76 -18.96
C GLN A 520 -0.31 -23.60 -19.22
N GLN A 521 0.01 -22.39 -18.71
CA GLN A 521 -0.80 -21.20 -18.94
C GLN A 521 -0.89 -20.84 -20.43
N LEU A 522 0.21 -20.96 -21.18
CA LEU A 522 0.23 -20.77 -22.63
C LEU A 522 -0.70 -21.76 -23.34
N ARG A 523 -0.61 -23.05 -22.99
CA ARG A 523 -1.45 -24.12 -23.55
C ARG A 523 -2.93 -23.90 -23.22
N ASP A 524 -3.25 -23.71 -21.95
CA ASP A 524 -4.64 -23.56 -21.49
C ASP A 524 -5.29 -22.31 -22.10
N GLU A 525 -4.51 -21.23 -22.30
CA GLU A 525 -4.96 -20.02 -22.97
C GLU A 525 -5.15 -20.22 -24.48
N ALA A 526 -4.27 -20.99 -25.15
CA ALA A 526 -4.43 -21.39 -26.55
C ALA A 526 -5.72 -22.22 -26.72
N HIS A 527 -5.91 -23.21 -25.86
CA HIS A 527 -7.08 -24.07 -25.86
C HIS A 527 -8.37 -23.28 -25.61
N ARG A 528 -8.37 -22.38 -24.62
CA ARG A 528 -9.49 -21.47 -24.33
C ARG A 528 -9.82 -20.59 -25.54
N PHE A 529 -8.80 -20.07 -26.22
CA PHE A 529 -8.97 -19.19 -27.37
C PHE A 529 -9.50 -19.94 -28.60
N ALA A 530 -9.11 -21.20 -28.80
CA ALA A 530 -9.66 -22.09 -29.82
C ALA A 530 -11.15 -22.41 -29.56
N ILE A 531 -11.50 -22.83 -28.33
CA ILE A 531 -12.89 -23.17 -27.95
C ILE A 531 -13.83 -21.98 -28.16
N THR A 532 -13.40 -20.78 -27.79
CA THR A 532 -14.22 -19.56 -27.92
C THR A 532 -14.60 -19.31 -29.39
N PHE A 533 -13.66 -19.48 -30.30
CA PHE A 533 -13.90 -19.26 -31.73
C PHE A 533 -14.74 -20.37 -32.37
N HIS A 534 -14.57 -21.62 -31.94
CA HIS A 534 -15.46 -22.71 -32.35
C HIS A 534 -16.91 -22.47 -31.92
N ARG A 535 -17.12 -21.95 -30.71
CA ARG A 535 -18.45 -21.55 -30.24
C ARG A 535 -19.05 -20.46 -31.11
N ASP A 536 -18.26 -19.45 -31.46
CA ASP A 536 -18.72 -18.34 -32.31
C ASP A 536 -19.03 -18.80 -33.75
N LEU A 537 -18.21 -19.69 -34.34
CA LEU A 537 -18.49 -20.30 -35.65
C LEU A 537 -19.76 -21.15 -35.64
N ARG A 538 -19.94 -22.01 -34.62
CA ARG A 538 -21.11 -22.88 -34.52
C ARG A 538 -22.40 -22.08 -34.38
N SER A 539 -22.37 -21.02 -33.58
CA SER A 539 -23.54 -20.13 -33.44
C SER A 539 -23.95 -19.48 -34.77
N LYS A 540 -22.97 -19.10 -35.61
CA LYS A 540 -23.23 -18.53 -36.95
C LYS A 540 -23.73 -19.56 -37.97
N GLY A 541 -23.13 -20.76 -37.99
CA GLY A 541 -23.55 -21.82 -38.91
C GLY A 541 -24.93 -22.39 -38.59
N GLN A 542 -25.27 -22.51 -37.30
CA GLN A 542 -26.59 -22.95 -36.85
C GLN A 542 -27.68 -21.93 -37.20
N THR A 543 -27.37 -20.63 -37.08
CA THR A 543 -28.31 -19.58 -37.48
C THR A 543 -28.61 -19.51 -38.96
N GLU A 544 -27.63 -19.76 -39.83
CA GLU A 544 -27.88 -19.81 -41.28
C GLU A 544 -28.77 -21.01 -41.63
N SER A 545 -28.50 -22.19 -41.05
CA SER A 545 -29.29 -23.41 -41.29
C SER A 545 -30.75 -23.28 -40.83
N GLU A 546 -31.00 -22.70 -39.65
CA GLU A 546 -32.36 -22.54 -39.08
C GLU A 546 -33.18 -21.41 -39.75
N LEU A 547 -32.53 -20.39 -40.31
CA LEU A 547 -33.21 -19.36 -41.11
C LEU A 547 -33.42 -19.80 -42.56
N ASP A 548 -32.58 -20.72 -43.05
CA ASP A 548 -32.68 -21.29 -44.39
C ASP A 548 -33.86 -22.23 -44.57
N SER A 549 -34.27 -22.91 -43.50
CA SER A 549 -35.44 -23.81 -43.45
C SER A 549 -36.79 -23.09 -43.40
N ILE A 550 -36.83 -21.77 -43.19
CA ILE A 550 -38.09 -21.00 -43.17
C ILE A 550 -38.58 -20.76 -44.60
N ARG A 551 -39.62 -21.49 -44.99
CA ARG A 551 -40.29 -21.37 -46.30
C ARG A 551 -40.99 -20.01 -46.39
N GLY A 552 -40.61 -19.19 -47.37
CA GLY A 552 -41.19 -17.83 -47.59
C GLY A 552 -40.27 -16.66 -47.24
N ILE A 553 -39.05 -16.92 -46.74
CA ILE A 553 -38.05 -15.87 -46.44
C ILE A 553 -36.90 -15.97 -47.44
N GLY A 554 -36.68 -14.91 -48.22
CA GLY A 554 -35.56 -14.82 -49.17
C GLY A 554 -34.24 -14.37 -48.54
N LYS A 555 -33.13 -14.61 -49.24
CA LYS A 555 -31.75 -14.30 -48.78
C LYS A 555 -31.58 -12.89 -48.21
N LYS A 556 -32.17 -11.85 -48.84
CA LYS A 556 -32.10 -10.46 -48.38
C LYS A 556 -32.65 -10.27 -46.97
N THR A 557 -33.78 -10.90 -46.66
CA THR A 557 -34.43 -10.80 -45.35
C THR A 557 -33.65 -11.57 -44.27
N ARG A 558 -33.02 -12.70 -44.63
CA ARG A 558 -32.12 -13.45 -43.73
C ARG A 558 -30.90 -12.63 -43.35
N THR A 559 -30.27 -11.96 -44.31
CA THR A 559 -29.10 -11.11 -44.06
C THR A 559 -29.43 -9.97 -43.09
N ILE A 560 -30.59 -9.32 -43.25
CA ILE A 560 -31.05 -8.23 -42.37
C ILE A 560 -31.23 -8.74 -40.93
N LEU A 561 -31.89 -9.88 -40.74
CA LEU A 561 -32.09 -10.48 -39.41
C LEU A 561 -30.78 -10.91 -38.75
N LEU A 562 -29.84 -11.46 -39.53
CA LEU A 562 -28.52 -11.87 -39.05
C LEU A 562 -27.62 -10.68 -38.69
N GLN A 563 -27.73 -9.57 -39.41
CA GLN A 563 -26.96 -8.35 -39.11
C GLN A 563 -27.39 -7.74 -37.77
N GLU A 564 -28.70 -7.67 -37.52
CA GLU A 564 -29.24 -7.05 -36.32
C GLU A 564 -29.10 -7.94 -35.08
N TYR A 565 -29.64 -9.16 -35.15
CA TYR A 565 -29.78 -10.01 -33.96
C TYR A 565 -28.58 -10.94 -33.73
N LYS A 566 -27.73 -11.17 -34.75
CA LYS A 566 -26.50 -12.00 -34.72
C LYS A 566 -26.67 -13.47 -34.34
N SER A 567 -27.78 -13.89 -33.72
CA SER A 567 -28.08 -15.28 -33.38
C SER A 567 -29.60 -15.59 -33.40
N PHE A 568 -29.99 -16.83 -33.71
CA PHE A 568 -31.38 -17.26 -33.87
C PHE A 568 -32.11 -17.25 -32.53
N LYS A 569 -31.41 -17.59 -31.45
CA LYS A 569 -31.92 -17.49 -30.07
C LYS A 569 -32.27 -16.06 -29.64
N LYS A 570 -31.68 -15.04 -30.27
CA LYS A 570 -32.07 -13.64 -30.08
C LYS A 570 -33.27 -13.27 -30.95
N ILE A 571 -33.32 -13.76 -32.19
CA ILE A 571 -34.48 -13.61 -33.08
C ILE A 571 -35.72 -14.25 -32.45
N SER A 572 -35.59 -15.42 -31.82
CA SER A 572 -36.69 -16.13 -31.15
C SER A 572 -37.24 -15.45 -29.89
N LYS A 573 -36.60 -14.37 -29.44
CA LYS A 573 -37.02 -13.57 -28.28
C LYS A 573 -37.45 -12.15 -28.66
N ALA A 574 -37.32 -11.77 -29.93
CA ALA A 574 -37.73 -10.47 -30.43
C ALA A 574 -39.25 -10.37 -30.51
N SER A 575 -39.81 -9.18 -30.27
CA SER A 575 -41.25 -8.96 -30.35
C SER A 575 -41.73 -8.86 -31.80
N GLU A 576 -43.04 -9.06 -32.03
CA GLU A 576 -43.63 -8.92 -33.37
C GLU A 576 -43.42 -7.52 -33.94
N GLU A 577 -43.47 -6.49 -33.10
CA GLU A 577 -43.26 -5.09 -33.48
C GLU A 577 -41.81 -4.83 -33.95
N GLU A 578 -40.82 -5.38 -33.25
CA GLU A 578 -39.40 -5.26 -33.61
C GLU A 578 -39.09 -6.00 -34.93
N LEU A 579 -39.64 -7.20 -35.11
CA LEU A 579 -39.47 -7.96 -36.35
C LEU A 579 -40.22 -7.30 -37.53
N ALA A 580 -41.43 -6.81 -37.32
CA ALA A 580 -42.21 -6.13 -38.35
C ALA A 580 -41.54 -4.82 -38.81
N GLY A 581 -40.88 -4.09 -37.89
CA GLY A 581 -40.12 -2.89 -38.22
C GLY A 581 -38.91 -3.16 -39.13
N LEU A 582 -38.26 -4.33 -39.01
CA LEU A 582 -37.07 -4.68 -39.76
C LEU A 582 -37.34 -5.38 -41.10
N ILE A 583 -38.34 -6.26 -41.16
CA ILE A 583 -38.56 -7.13 -42.32
C ILE A 583 -39.97 -7.02 -42.94
N GLY A 584 -40.81 -6.15 -42.38
CA GLY A 584 -42.20 -5.94 -42.79
C GLY A 584 -43.16 -6.94 -42.13
N PRO A 585 -44.44 -6.55 -41.92
CA PRO A 585 -45.40 -7.29 -41.10
C PRO A 585 -45.71 -8.69 -41.64
N ALA A 586 -45.77 -8.85 -42.97
CA ALA A 586 -46.04 -10.14 -43.60
C ALA A 586 -44.92 -11.16 -43.35
N LYS A 587 -43.65 -10.73 -43.36
CA LYS A 587 -42.51 -11.63 -43.16
C LYS A 587 -42.23 -11.89 -41.68
N ALA A 588 -42.49 -10.91 -40.81
CA ALA A 588 -42.42 -11.08 -39.36
C ALA A 588 -43.36 -12.19 -38.86
N LYS A 589 -44.60 -12.24 -39.38
CA LYS A 589 -45.55 -13.31 -39.07
C LYS A 589 -45.06 -14.70 -39.50
N VAL A 590 -44.39 -14.80 -40.66
CA VAL A 590 -43.82 -16.07 -41.14
C VAL A 590 -42.67 -16.55 -40.24
N VAL A 591 -41.80 -15.63 -39.80
CA VAL A 591 -40.72 -15.93 -38.84
C VAL A 591 -41.29 -16.40 -37.51
N LEU A 592 -42.26 -15.68 -36.95
CA LEU A 592 -42.89 -16.01 -35.68
C LEU A 592 -43.65 -17.33 -35.74
N ALA A 593 -44.41 -17.59 -36.81
CA ALA A 593 -45.11 -18.86 -36.99
C ALA A 593 -44.14 -20.06 -37.04
N TYR A 594 -42.98 -19.89 -37.68
CA TYR A 594 -41.95 -20.93 -37.70
C TYR A 594 -41.32 -21.15 -36.32
N ILE A 595 -41.09 -20.09 -35.54
CA ILE A 595 -40.56 -20.18 -34.18
C ILE A 595 -41.57 -20.86 -33.25
N HIS A 596 -42.85 -20.51 -33.34
CA HIS A 596 -43.92 -21.10 -32.53
C HIS A 596 -44.19 -22.58 -32.84
N ASN A 597 -43.97 -23.02 -34.09
CA ASN A 597 -44.14 -24.42 -34.48
C ASN A 597 -42.92 -25.32 -34.16
N ASN A 598 -41.76 -24.75 -33.82
CA ASN A 598 -40.52 -25.49 -33.54
C ASN A 598 -39.99 -25.31 -32.10
N MET A 599 -40.73 -24.62 -31.24
CA MET A 599 -40.58 -24.70 -29.77
C MET A 599 -41.58 -25.71 -29.23
#